data_AF-A0A822MVP9-F1
#
_entry.id   AF-A0A822MVP9-F1
#
_cell.length_a   1.000
_cell.length_b   1.000
_cell.length_c   1.000
_cell.angle_alpha   90.00
_cell.angle_beta   90.00
_cell.angle_gamma   90.00
#
_symmetry.space_group_name_H-M   'P 1'
#
loop_
_entity.id
_entity.type
_entity.pdbx_description
1 polymer ?
#
loop_
_entity_poly.entity_id
_entity_poly.type
_entity_poly.pdbx_seq_one_letter_code
_entity_poly.pdbx_strand_id
1 'polypeptide(L)'
;MMMNKTLLCVITLTLLAHLPPTLAHETPLGWRWYNEPKARPDKPKPKPLPSNTQTTVSSPKTLSATEQMDWFHSVHIEAQNDAALHPKDKDKLAKFLALNHFITDQTDQLGMTFKALLLERPEFSYTKDHPTEQAARQVYLELEEKKKTAAVENMKQDGWGFFFVYDGEDTLSQQLAPSIQAFADRYHFELLGISNDGTFITHLKENRHNQGKVSVPFTPALILVQPSTGEMKPLAYGWISQNDLIGRFYNVATNFEPSDF
;
A
#
# COMPACT_ATOMS: atom_id res chain seq x y z
N MET A 1 50.63 32.94 45.90
CA MET A 1 51.25 34.25 46.24
C MET A 1 50.83 35.26 45.17
N MET A 2 50.42 36.47 45.54
CA MET A 2 49.91 37.49 44.60
C MET A 2 50.98 38.50 44.20
N MET A 3 50.97 38.95 42.93
CA MET A 3 51.24 40.33 42.44
C MET A 3 51.26 40.26 40.89
N ASN A 4 50.47 40.97 40.07
CA ASN A 4 49.68 42.21 40.17
C ASN A 4 50.48 43.53 40.02
N LYS A 5 50.55 44.08 38.80
CA LYS A 5 50.48 45.52 38.37
C LYS A 5 50.95 45.74 36.90
N THR A 6 50.15 46.33 36.00
CA THR A 6 50.12 47.76 35.53
C THR A 6 51.47 48.32 35.06
N LEU A 7 51.65 49.11 33.99
CA LEU A 7 50.77 49.91 33.08
C LEU A 7 51.54 50.03 31.71
N LEU A 8 51.27 50.79 30.63
CA LEU A 8 50.37 51.92 30.26
C LEU A 8 50.08 51.93 28.73
N CYS A 9 49.19 52.85 28.32
CA CYS A 9 48.67 53.17 26.99
C CYS A 9 49.64 53.88 26.00
N VAL A 10 49.40 53.70 24.69
CA VAL A 10 49.63 54.72 23.64
C VAL A 10 48.38 54.79 22.75
N ILE A 11 47.97 56.00 22.34
CA ILE A 11 46.79 56.25 21.50
C ILE A 11 47.24 56.63 20.08
N THR A 12 46.64 56.02 19.07
CA THR A 12 46.63 56.53 17.69
C THR A 12 45.20 56.62 17.19
N LEU A 13 44.76 57.85 16.92
CA LEU A 13 43.43 58.18 16.40
C LEU A 13 43.43 58.19 14.86
N THR A 14 42.25 58.25 14.24
CA THR A 14 41.97 58.23 12.79
C THR A 14 42.11 56.86 12.11
N LEU A 15 41.35 56.53 11.06
CA LEU A 15 40.37 57.34 10.31
C LEU A 15 39.00 56.63 10.21
N LEU A 16 37.91 57.40 10.32
CA LEU A 16 36.54 56.88 10.40
C LEU A 16 35.88 56.78 9.01
N ALA A 17 36.01 55.62 8.35
CA ALA A 17 35.39 55.36 7.05
C ALA A 17 33.99 54.74 7.20
N HIS A 18 32.95 55.58 7.26
CA HIS A 18 31.55 55.12 7.28
C HIS A 18 31.10 54.61 5.90
N LEU A 19 31.24 53.31 5.67
CA LEU A 19 30.45 52.60 4.66
C LEU A 19 29.04 52.31 5.22
N PRO A 20 27.95 52.54 4.46
CA PRO A 20 26.61 52.19 4.90
C PRO A 20 26.40 50.66 4.86
N PRO A 21 25.63 50.08 5.80
CA PRO A 21 25.36 48.65 5.83
C PRO A 21 24.28 48.25 4.79
N THR A 22 24.64 48.30 3.50
CA THR A 22 23.75 47.93 2.37
C THR A 22 24.10 46.58 1.77
N LEU A 23 24.19 45.54 2.61
CA LEU A 23 23.96 44.16 2.22
C LEU A 23 22.88 43.59 3.15
N ALA A 24 21.78 43.10 2.56
CA ALA A 24 20.61 42.69 3.30
C ALA A 24 20.91 41.49 4.20
N HIS A 25 20.64 41.66 5.50
CA HIS A 25 20.64 40.55 6.46
C HIS A 25 19.31 39.79 6.37
N GLU A 26 19.07 39.11 5.24
CA GLU A 26 18.00 38.11 5.16
C GLU A 26 18.45 36.86 5.93
N THR A 27 18.06 36.82 7.21
CA THR A 27 18.11 35.58 8.02
C THR A 27 17.39 34.46 7.27
N PRO A 28 17.95 33.23 7.21
CA PRO A 28 17.37 32.16 6.40
C PRO A 28 15.96 31.78 6.85
N LEU A 29 14.98 32.14 6.02
CA LEU A 29 13.54 31.95 6.24
C LEU A 29 13.13 30.48 6.04
N GLY A 30 13.41 29.63 7.03
CA GLY A 30 13.09 28.20 6.98
C GLY A 30 11.61 27.91 6.69
N TRP A 31 11.36 27.02 5.71
CA TRP A 31 10.09 26.33 5.37
C TRP A 31 8.81 27.18 5.21
N ARG A 32 8.87 28.52 5.22
CA ARG A 32 7.68 29.40 5.17
C ARG A 32 7.56 30.21 3.87
N TRP A 33 8.13 29.73 2.78
CA TRP A 33 8.14 30.42 1.48
C TRP A 33 6.90 30.16 0.61
N TYR A 34 5.76 30.71 1.01
CA TYR A 34 4.72 31.11 0.04
C TYR A 34 4.96 32.57 -0.38
N ASN A 35 6.15 32.83 -0.96
CA ASN A 35 6.44 34.09 -1.64
C ASN A 35 6.13 33.90 -3.13
N GLU A 36 4.95 34.36 -3.56
CA GLU A 36 4.56 34.32 -4.97
C GLU A 36 5.60 35.04 -5.85
N PRO A 37 6.06 34.43 -6.96
CA PRO A 37 7.02 35.07 -7.86
C PRO A 37 6.41 36.32 -8.51
N LYS A 38 6.80 37.51 -8.02
CA LYS A 38 6.42 38.77 -8.66
C LYS A 38 6.84 38.75 -10.13
N ALA A 39 5.87 38.94 -11.02
CA ALA A 39 6.07 38.82 -12.46
C ALA A 39 7.22 39.74 -12.93
N ARG A 40 8.14 39.17 -13.71
CA ARG A 40 9.21 39.94 -14.36
C ARG A 40 8.63 40.65 -15.58
N PRO A 41 9.01 41.91 -15.87
CA PRO A 41 8.60 42.57 -17.11
C PRO A 41 9.14 41.82 -18.33
N ASP A 42 8.33 41.67 -19.36
CA ASP A 42 8.68 40.95 -20.57
C ASP A 42 9.88 41.57 -21.30
N LYS A 43 10.80 40.71 -21.74
CA LYS A 43 11.85 41.10 -22.69
C LYS A 43 11.31 40.98 -24.12
N PRO A 44 11.58 41.95 -25.01
CA PRO A 44 11.10 41.87 -26.39
C PRO A 44 11.68 40.64 -27.10
N LYS A 45 10.82 39.89 -27.81
CA LYS A 45 11.22 38.69 -28.57
C LYS A 45 12.21 39.06 -29.68
N PRO A 46 13.32 38.31 -29.84
CA PRO A 46 14.17 38.39 -31.02
C PRO A 46 13.38 38.07 -32.30
N LYS A 47 13.75 38.74 -33.39
CA LYS A 47 13.15 38.52 -34.71
C LYS A 47 13.66 37.18 -35.30
N PRO A 48 12.82 36.33 -35.89
CA PRO A 48 13.29 35.07 -36.48
C PRO A 48 14.30 35.31 -37.61
N LEU A 49 15.38 34.54 -37.64
CA LEU A 49 16.19 34.38 -38.85
C LEU A 49 15.46 33.45 -39.85
N PRO A 50 15.70 33.58 -41.16
CA PRO A 50 15.03 32.76 -42.16
C PRO A 50 15.35 31.28 -42.00
N SER A 51 14.32 30.43 -42.12
CA SER A 51 14.48 28.98 -42.16
C SER A 51 15.27 28.58 -43.40
N ASN A 52 16.39 27.88 -43.22
CA ASN A 52 17.18 27.38 -44.33
C ASN A 52 16.82 25.91 -44.63
N THR A 53 16.63 25.60 -45.90
CA THR A 53 15.84 24.42 -46.30
C THR A 53 16.62 23.10 -46.20
N GLN A 54 16.16 22.24 -45.30
CA GLN A 54 16.09 20.78 -45.45
C GLN A 54 17.36 20.03 -45.89
N THR A 55 18.05 19.43 -44.93
CA THR A 55 18.87 18.22 -45.18
C THR A 55 18.35 17.11 -44.27
N THR A 56 17.50 16.23 -44.80
CA THR A 56 17.01 15.05 -44.08
C THR A 56 18.08 13.96 -44.07
N VAL A 57 19.12 14.16 -43.26
CA VAL A 57 19.99 13.06 -42.83
C VAL A 57 19.16 12.22 -41.87
N SER A 58 18.68 11.05 -42.32
CA SER A 58 18.02 10.09 -41.44
C SER A 58 18.96 9.73 -40.30
N SER A 59 18.63 10.14 -39.08
CA SER A 59 19.37 9.75 -37.89
C SER A 59 19.42 8.22 -37.80
N PRO A 60 20.56 7.62 -37.41
CA PRO A 60 20.65 6.17 -37.27
C PRO A 60 19.57 5.70 -36.27
N LYS A 61 18.81 4.65 -36.64
CA LYS A 61 17.74 4.11 -35.78
C LYS A 61 18.36 3.64 -34.47
N THR A 62 18.19 4.43 -33.42
CA THR A 62 18.51 4.04 -32.05
C THR A 62 17.67 2.82 -31.68
N LEU A 63 18.30 1.81 -31.07
CA LEU A 63 17.62 0.64 -30.54
C LEU A 63 16.51 1.08 -29.57
N SER A 64 15.35 0.42 -29.61
CA SER A 64 14.31 0.56 -28.59
C SER A 64 14.80 0.08 -27.22
N ALA A 65 14.10 0.45 -26.14
CA ALA A 65 14.47 0.02 -24.78
C ALA A 65 14.54 -1.52 -24.65
N THR A 66 13.66 -2.25 -25.34
CA THR A 66 13.70 -3.71 -25.41
C THR A 66 14.94 -4.21 -26.16
N GLU A 67 15.19 -3.71 -27.39
CA GLU A 67 16.39 -4.07 -28.17
C GLU A 67 17.71 -3.76 -27.42
N GLN A 68 17.75 -2.69 -26.60
CA GLN A 68 18.89 -2.36 -25.74
C GLN A 68 19.05 -3.34 -24.57
N MET A 69 17.94 -3.72 -23.93
CA MET A 69 17.97 -4.60 -22.75
C MET A 69 18.25 -6.06 -23.13
N ASP A 70 17.71 -6.55 -24.25
CA ASP A 70 18.01 -7.88 -24.79
C ASP A 70 19.49 -8.01 -25.15
N TRP A 71 20.07 -6.96 -25.76
CA TRP A 71 21.52 -6.89 -25.99
C TRP A 71 22.30 -6.93 -24.67
N PHE A 72 21.93 -6.11 -23.68
CA PHE A 72 22.60 -6.09 -22.38
C PHE A 72 22.54 -7.45 -21.67
N HIS A 73 21.37 -8.11 -21.65
CA HIS A 73 21.21 -9.46 -21.11
C HIS A 73 22.13 -10.47 -21.79
N SER A 74 22.25 -10.44 -23.12
CA SER A 74 23.16 -11.35 -23.84
C SER A 74 24.63 -11.15 -23.45
N VAL A 75 25.07 -9.89 -23.28
CA VAL A 75 26.45 -9.55 -22.89
C VAL A 75 26.73 -9.92 -21.42
N HIS A 76 25.73 -9.76 -20.54
CA HIS A 76 25.80 -10.14 -19.13
C HIS A 76 25.90 -11.66 -18.95
N ILE A 77 25.01 -12.43 -19.60
CA ILE A 77 25.01 -13.90 -19.55
C ILE A 77 26.32 -14.47 -20.11
N GLU A 78 26.83 -13.93 -21.23
CA GLU A 78 28.11 -14.37 -21.79
C GLU A 78 29.29 -14.06 -20.85
N ALA A 79 29.32 -12.88 -20.22
CA ALA A 79 30.35 -12.56 -19.23
C ALA A 79 30.26 -13.44 -17.97
N GLN A 80 29.05 -13.79 -17.52
CA GLN A 80 28.82 -14.71 -16.41
C GLN A 80 29.33 -16.12 -16.74
N ASN A 81 28.98 -16.65 -17.91
CA ASN A 81 29.39 -17.97 -18.38
C ASN A 81 30.91 -18.05 -18.56
N ASP A 82 31.52 -17.06 -19.20
CA ASP A 82 32.96 -17.04 -19.45
C ASP A 82 33.77 -16.96 -18.14
N ALA A 83 33.31 -16.18 -17.16
CA ALA A 83 33.91 -16.15 -15.82
C ALA A 83 33.72 -17.48 -15.06
N ALA A 84 32.56 -18.13 -15.18
CA ALA A 84 32.28 -19.42 -14.54
C ALA A 84 33.12 -20.58 -15.13
N LEU A 85 33.36 -20.57 -16.45
CA LEU A 85 34.23 -21.54 -17.13
C LEU A 85 35.73 -21.30 -16.85
N HIS A 86 36.11 -20.08 -16.51
CA HIS A 86 37.51 -19.68 -16.26
C HIS A 86 37.71 -19.14 -14.83
N PRO A 87 37.43 -19.91 -13.76
CA PRO A 87 37.35 -19.41 -12.37
C PRO A 87 38.68 -18.97 -11.73
N LYS A 88 39.77 -18.95 -12.50
CA LYS A 88 41.08 -18.39 -12.10
C LYS A 88 41.47 -17.14 -12.89
N ASP A 89 40.71 -16.78 -13.91
CA ASP A 89 40.90 -15.58 -14.73
C ASP A 89 40.26 -14.38 -14.03
N LYS A 90 41.10 -13.44 -13.60
CA LYS A 90 40.67 -12.26 -12.85
C LYS A 90 40.02 -11.20 -13.75
N ASP A 91 40.39 -11.15 -15.02
CA ASP A 91 39.92 -10.11 -15.94
C ASP A 91 38.53 -10.46 -16.45
N LYS A 92 38.25 -11.75 -16.68
CA LYS A 92 36.89 -12.27 -16.94
C LYS A 92 35.97 -12.06 -15.75
N LEU A 93 36.43 -12.35 -14.54
CA LEU A 93 35.67 -12.07 -13.32
C LEU A 93 35.41 -10.57 -13.13
N ALA A 94 36.42 -9.71 -13.37
CA ALA A 94 36.27 -8.26 -13.30
C ALA A 94 35.26 -7.72 -14.32
N LYS A 95 35.25 -8.25 -15.56
CA LYS A 95 34.25 -7.91 -16.58
C LYS A 95 32.82 -8.24 -16.11
N PHE A 96 32.58 -9.42 -15.55
CA PHE A 96 31.28 -9.80 -15.01
C PHE A 96 30.87 -8.91 -13.83
N LEU A 97 31.78 -8.67 -12.88
CA LEU A 97 31.52 -7.81 -11.72
C LEU A 97 31.25 -6.34 -12.10
N ALA A 98 31.90 -5.81 -13.15
CA ALA A 98 31.62 -4.47 -13.65
C ALA A 98 30.20 -4.34 -14.23
N LEU A 99 29.69 -5.37 -14.92
CA LEU A 99 28.31 -5.40 -15.40
C LEU A 99 27.31 -5.51 -14.24
N ASN A 100 27.62 -6.27 -13.18
CA ASN A 100 26.81 -6.32 -11.96
C ASN A 100 26.78 -4.95 -11.25
N HIS A 101 27.93 -4.26 -11.15
CA HIS A 101 28.00 -2.91 -10.56
C HIS A 101 27.10 -1.93 -11.31
N PHE A 102 27.13 -1.94 -12.64
CA PHE A 102 26.24 -1.12 -13.47
C PHE A 102 24.75 -1.41 -13.20
N ILE A 103 24.36 -2.67 -13.03
CA ILE A 103 22.97 -3.04 -12.65
C ILE A 103 22.61 -2.44 -11.28
N THR A 104 23.52 -2.48 -10.30
CA THR A 104 23.32 -1.85 -8.99
C THR A 104 23.19 -0.34 -9.10
N ASP A 105 24.09 0.34 -9.81
CA ASP A 105 24.06 1.80 -10.02
C ASP A 105 22.74 2.26 -10.65
N GLN A 106 22.26 1.55 -11.67
CA GLN A 106 20.99 1.85 -12.33
C GLN A 106 19.79 1.54 -11.43
N THR A 107 19.85 0.49 -10.61
CA THR A 107 18.80 0.13 -9.65
C THR A 107 18.67 1.19 -8.55
N ASP A 108 19.79 1.70 -8.02
CA ASP A 108 19.79 2.76 -7.00
C ASP A 108 19.28 4.09 -7.57
N GLN A 109 19.70 4.47 -8.78
CA GLN A 109 19.20 5.67 -9.47
C GLN A 109 17.69 5.57 -9.76
N LEU A 110 17.21 4.41 -10.22
CA LEU A 110 15.79 4.15 -10.43
C LEU A 110 15.01 4.19 -9.11
N GLY A 111 15.55 3.61 -8.03
CA GLY A 111 14.93 3.60 -6.71
C GLY A 111 14.80 5.00 -6.07
N MET A 112 15.78 5.88 -6.29
CA MET A 112 15.67 7.29 -5.86
C MET A 112 14.72 8.09 -6.76
N THR A 113 14.70 7.83 -8.07
CA THR A 113 13.76 8.44 -9.02
C THR A 113 12.32 8.05 -8.69
N PHE A 114 12.07 6.78 -8.35
CA PHE A 114 10.77 6.28 -7.90
C PHE A 114 10.31 6.97 -6.61
N LYS A 115 11.19 7.11 -5.61
CA LYS A 115 10.88 7.86 -4.37
C LYS A 115 10.51 9.32 -4.65
N ALA A 116 11.23 10.00 -5.54
CA ALA A 116 10.90 11.36 -5.96
C ALA A 116 9.55 11.42 -6.70
N LEU A 117 9.29 10.47 -7.59
CA LEU A 117 8.02 10.36 -8.31
C LEU A 117 6.83 10.16 -7.35
N LEU A 118 6.95 9.33 -6.30
CA LEU A 118 5.88 9.17 -5.30
C LEU A 118 5.57 10.45 -4.50
N LEU A 119 6.49 11.43 -4.46
CA LEU A 119 6.27 12.74 -3.84
C LEU A 119 5.65 13.76 -4.80
N GLU A 120 5.92 13.66 -6.11
CA GLU A 120 5.21 14.44 -7.14
C GLU A 120 3.81 13.86 -7.44
N ARG A 121 3.69 12.53 -7.37
CA ARG A 121 2.55 11.71 -7.79
C ARG A 121 2.09 10.78 -6.67
N PRO A 122 1.55 11.32 -5.56
CA PRO A 122 1.09 10.51 -4.42
C PRO A 122 -0.04 9.55 -4.79
N GLU A 123 -0.72 9.73 -5.94
CA GLU A 123 -1.67 8.77 -6.50
C GLU A 123 -1.08 7.38 -6.80
N PHE A 124 0.25 7.27 -6.95
CA PHE A 124 0.93 5.98 -7.11
C PHE A 124 1.48 5.40 -5.79
N SER A 125 1.36 6.12 -4.67
CA SER A 125 1.91 5.66 -3.39
C SER A 125 0.92 4.82 -2.61
N TYR A 126 1.21 3.53 -2.43
CA TYR A 126 0.45 2.63 -1.56
C TYR A 126 0.28 3.17 -0.13
N THR A 127 1.27 3.94 0.36
CA THR A 127 1.23 4.54 1.72
C THR A 127 0.25 5.71 1.86
N LYS A 128 -0.36 6.18 0.76
CA LYS A 128 -1.40 7.22 0.76
C LYS A 128 -2.64 6.75 1.53
N ASP A 129 -3.05 5.51 1.26
CA ASP A 129 -4.28 4.92 1.77
C ASP A 129 -4.00 3.77 2.77
N HIS A 130 -2.83 3.14 2.70
CA HIS A 130 -2.45 2.02 3.58
C HIS A 130 -1.18 2.33 4.39
N PRO A 131 -1.29 2.84 5.63
CA PRO A 131 -0.14 3.25 6.43
C PRO A 131 0.80 2.09 6.79
N THR A 132 2.04 2.17 6.32
CA THR A 132 3.09 1.16 6.58
C THR A 132 3.74 1.30 7.95
N GLU A 133 3.82 2.53 8.47
CA GLU A 133 4.44 2.84 9.76
C GLU A 133 3.65 2.27 10.94
N GLN A 134 4.33 1.58 11.87
CA GLN A 134 3.70 0.84 12.97
C GLN A 134 2.72 1.69 13.79
N ALA A 135 3.07 2.95 14.07
CA ALA A 135 2.25 3.87 14.85
C ALA A 135 0.91 4.22 14.17
N ALA A 136 0.90 4.34 12.84
CA ALA A 136 -0.31 4.63 12.06
C ALA A 136 -1.08 3.34 11.73
N ARG A 137 -0.38 2.23 11.51
CA ARG A 137 -0.96 0.93 11.17
C ARG A 137 -1.91 0.39 12.25
N GLN A 138 -1.61 0.61 13.53
CA GLN A 138 -2.53 0.24 14.62
C GLN A 138 -3.87 0.99 14.53
N VAL A 139 -3.82 2.31 14.31
CA VAL A 139 -5.02 3.15 14.16
C VAL A 139 -5.82 2.75 12.92
N TYR A 140 -5.15 2.45 11.82
CA TYR A 140 -5.77 1.92 10.60
C TYR A 140 -6.52 0.61 10.85
N LEU A 141 -5.88 -0.37 11.51
CA LEU A 141 -6.50 -1.67 11.81
C LEU A 141 -7.72 -1.53 12.75
N GLU A 142 -7.68 -0.58 13.69
CA GLU A 142 -8.84 -0.26 14.53
C GLU A 142 -9.98 0.42 13.77
N LEU A 143 -9.69 1.22 12.74
CA LEU A 143 -10.72 1.79 11.85
C LEU A 143 -11.30 0.73 10.93
N GLU A 144 -10.47 -0.18 10.42
CA GLU A 144 -10.88 -1.34 9.64
C GLU A 144 -11.83 -2.25 10.44
N GLU A 145 -11.47 -2.63 11.67
CA GLU A 145 -12.31 -3.50 12.50
C GLU A 145 -13.62 -2.81 12.91
N LYS A 146 -13.61 -1.48 13.12
CA LYS A 146 -14.84 -0.68 13.33
C LYS A 146 -15.73 -0.67 12.08
N LYS A 147 -15.17 -0.48 10.88
CA LYS A 147 -15.90 -0.56 9.59
C LYS A 147 -16.57 -1.94 9.43
N LYS A 148 -15.85 -3.03 9.70
CA LYS A 148 -16.42 -4.39 9.61
C LYS A 148 -17.47 -4.69 10.68
N THR A 149 -17.22 -4.31 11.93
CA THR A 149 -18.17 -4.49 13.04
C THR A 149 -19.48 -3.72 12.79
N ALA A 150 -19.38 -2.48 12.28
CA ALA A 150 -20.56 -1.70 11.89
C ALA A 150 -21.36 -2.37 10.76
N ALA A 151 -20.72 -3.04 9.79
CA ALA A 151 -21.43 -3.80 8.76
C ALA A 151 -22.21 -4.99 9.36
N VAL A 152 -21.63 -5.71 10.33
CA VAL A 152 -22.32 -6.77 11.08
C VAL A 152 -23.56 -6.22 11.80
N GLU A 153 -23.42 -5.09 12.52
CA GLU A 153 -24.53 -4.46 13.24
C GLU A 153 -25.61 -3.88 12.32
N ASN A 154 -25.23 -3.32 11.17
CA ASN A 154 -26.18 -2.79 10.18
C ASN A 154 -27.01 -3.92 9.54
N MET A 155 -26.37 -5.01 9.11
CA MET A 155 -27.12 -6.15 8.55
C MET A 155 -28.10 -6.76 9.57
N LYS A 156 -27.76 -6.75 10.87
CA LYS A 156 -28.69 -7.13 11.94
C LYS A 156 -29.87 -6.16 12.09
N GLN A 157 -29.68 -4.87 11.81
CA GLN A 157 -30.75 -3.85 11.82
C GLN A 157 -31.66 -3.95 10.58
N ASP A 158 -31.09 -4.27 9.42
CA ASP A 158 -31.81 -4.52 8.14
C ASP A 158 -32.65 -5.82 8.15
N GLY A 159 -32.60 -6.59 9.24
CA GLY A 159 -33.40 -7.79 9.45
C GLY A 159 -32.80 -9.07 8.87
N TRP A 160 -31.47 -9.13 8.68
CA TRP A 160 -30.80 -10.37 8.30
C TRP A 160 -30.67 -11.34 9.49
N GLY A 161 -30.77 -12.64 9.20
CA GLY A 161 -30.52 -13.77 10.10
C GLY A 161 -29.63 -14.82 9.43
N PHE A 162 -29.38 -15.93 10.13
CA PHE A 162 -28.56 -17.04 9.64
C PHE A 162 -29.35 -18.33 9.45
N PHE A 163 -29.07 -19.04 8.36
CA PHE A 163 -29.16 -20.49 8.31
C PHE A 163 -27.75 -21.08 8.39
N PHE A 164 -27.50 -21.93 9.39
CA PHE A 164 -26.34 -22.81 9.42
C PHE A 164 -26.79 -24.17 8.89
N VAL A 165 -26.38 -24.53 7.68
CA VAL A 165 -26.76 -25.77 6.99
C VAL A 165 -25.66 -26.80 7.20
N TYR A 166 -26.00 -27.98 7.72
CA TYR A 166 -25.02 -28.96 8.18
C TYR A 166 -25.51 -30.40 8.11
N ASP A 167 -24.58 -31.34 8.27
CA ASP A 167 -24.85 -32.75 8.53
C ASP A 167 -24.49 -33.01 10.00
N GLY A 168 -25.44 -33.45 10.82
CA GLY A 168 -25.30 -33.53 12.27
C GLY A 168 -24.35 -34.63 12.74
N GLU A 169 -24.15 -35.68 11.95
CA GLU A 169 -23.12 -36.71 12.19
C GLU A 169 -21.69 -36.24 11.87
N ASP A 170 -21.50 -35.14 11.13
CA ASP A 170 -20.17 -34.61 10.82
C ASP A 170 -19.51 -33.94 12.04
N THR A 171 -18.28 -34.39 12.34
CA THR A 171 -17.47 -33.90 13.45
C THR A 171 -17.03 -32.44 13.25
N LEU A 172 -16.79 -31.99 12.01
CA LEU A 172 -16.42 -30.58 11.74
C LEU A 172 -17.60 -29.65 12.00
N SER A 173 -18.79 -30.02 11.53
CA SER A 173 -20.06 -29.33 11.79
C SER A 173 -20.36 -29.25 13.29
N GLN A 174 -20.23 -30.35 14.03
CA GLN A 174 -20.39 -30.38 15.49
C GLN A 174 -19.39 -29.46 16.22
N GLN A 175 -18.12 -29.42 15.80
CA GLN A 175 -17.09 -28.57 16.41
C GLN A 175 -17.22 -27.09 16.04
N LEU A 176 -17.78 -26.77 14.86
CA LEU A 176 -17.98 -25.40 14.38
C LEU A 176 -19.20 -24.73 15.02
N ALA A 177 -20.29 -25.48 15.22
CA ALA A 177 -21.57 -24.97 15.70
C ALA A 177 -21.52 -24.11 16.99
N PRO A 178 -20.74 -24.44 18.04
CA PRO A 178 -20.62 -23.57 19.23
C PRO A 178 -20.07 -22.18 18.90
N SER A 179 -19.14 -22.09 17.94
CA SER A 179 -18.56 -20.82 17.47
C SER A 179 -19.60 -19.96 16.74
N ILE A 180 -20.45 -20.58 15.93
CA ILE A 180 -21.52 -19.91 15.18
C ILE A 180 -22.65 -19.45 16.13
N GLN A 181 -23.06 -20.28 17.10
CA GLN A 181 -24.03 -19.88 18.11
C GLN A 181 -23.50 -18.73 18.98
N ALA A 182 -22.24 -18.79 19.41
CA ALA A 182 -21.62 -17.70 20.18
C ALA A 182 -21.50 -16.40 19.35
N PHE A 183 -21.30 -16.49 18.03
CA PHE A 183 -21.33 -15.32 17.14
C PHE A 183 -22.74 -14.71 17.06
N ALA A 184 -23.76 -15.53 16.78
CA ALA A 184 -25.14 -15.08 16.69
C ALA A 184 -25.64 -14.47 18.01
N ASP A 185 -25.27 -15.07 19.14
CA ASP A 185 -25.55 -14.55 20.47
C ASP A 185 -24.89 -13.18 20.70
N ARG A 186 -23.60 -13.03 20.36
CA ARG A 186 -22.80 -11.81 20.56
C ARG A 186 -23.32 -10.62 19.75
N TYR A 187 -23.75 -10.87 18.51
CA TYR A 187 -24.24 -9.82 17.60
C TYR A 187 -25.78 -9.75 17.51
N HIS A 188 -26.48 -10.55 18.32
CA HIS A 188 -27.93 -10.59 18.43
C HIS A 188 -28.66 -10.90 17.09
N PHE A 189 -28.10 -11.81 16.30
CA PHE A 189 -28.74 -12.37 15.12
C PHE A 189 -29.63 -13.56 15.49
N GLU A 190 -30.70 -13.76 14.72
CA GLU A 190 -31.40 -15.05 14.71
C GLU A 190 -30.55 -16.10 13.97
N LEU A 191 -30.45 -17.30 14.53
CA LEU A 191 -29.70 -18.43 13.97
C LEU A 191 -30.58 -19.68 13.97
N LEU A 192 -30.78 -20.24 12.78
CA LEU A 192 -31.47 -21.51 12.60
C LEU A 192 -30.48 -22.58 12.11
N GLY A 193 -30.33 -23.65 12.88
CA GLY A 193 -29.66 -24.87 12.45
C GLY A 193 -30.55 -25.65 11.47
N ILE A 194 -30.00 -26.02 10.32
CA ILE A 194 -30.68 -26.77 9.27
C ILE A 194 -29.89 -28.06 9.02
N SER A 195 -30.40 -29.18 9.56
CA SER A 195 -29.81 -30.50 9.39
C SER A 195 -30.29 -31.16 8.09
N ASN A 196 -29.34 -31.63 7.29
CA ASN A 196 -29.58 -32.41 6.07
C ASN A 196 -29.87 -33.88 6.35
N ASP A 197 -29.09 -34.50 7.24
CA ASP A 197 -29.10 -35.92 7.60
C ASP A 197 -30.24 -36.31 8.56
N GLY A 198 -30.83 -35.33 9.25
CA GLY A 198 -31.84 -35.50 10.29
C GLY A 198 -31.32 -35.37 11.72
N THR A 199 -29.99 -35.42 11.94
CA THR A 199 -29.35 -35.32 13.25
C THR A 199 -29.17 -33.87 13.68
N PHE A 200 -29.57 -33.52 14.90
CA PHE A 200 -29.46 -32.14 15.42
C PHE A 200 -28.22 -31.93 16.30
N ILE A 201 -27.48 -30.84 16.06
CA ILE A 201 -26.37 -30.42 16.91
C ILE A 201 -26.91 -29.68 18.14
N THR A 202 -26.63 -30.23 19.33
CA THR A 202 -27.13 -29.77 20.63
C THR A 202 -26.64 -28.39 21.08
N HIS A 203 -25.55 -27.89 20.50
CA HIS A 203 -25.02 -26.55 20.77
C HIS A 203 -25.77 -25.42 20.05
N LEU A 204 -26.65 -25.74 19.10
CA LEU A 204 -27.50 -24.77 18.41
C LEU A 204 -28.85 -24.69 19.13
N LYS A 205 -29.31 -23.48 19.45
CA LYS A 205 -30.55 -23.24 20.22
C LYS A 205 -31.81 -23.66 19.46
N GLU A 206 -31.83 -23.38 18.16
CA GLU A 206 -32.95 -23.71 17.27
C GLU A 206 -32.45 -24.57 16.11
N ASN A 207 -33.09 -25.73 15.91
CA ASN A 207 -32.76 -26.70 14.87
C ASN A 207 -34.01 -27.16 14.13
N ARG A 208 -33.92 -27.37 12.81
CA ARG A 208 -34.98 -27.93 11.97
C ARG A 208 -34.37 -28.90 10.95
N HIS A 209 -35.14 -29.90 10.53
CA HIS A 209 -34.75 -30.76 9.41
C HIS A 209 -34.94 -29.99 8.09
N ASN A 210 -33.97 -30.06 7.19
CA ASN A 210 -33.98 -29.35 5.91
C ASN A 210 -35.18 -29.75 5.04
N GLN A 211 -35.44 -31.05 4.91
CA GLN A 211 -36.47 -31.60 4.01
C GLN A 211 -36.30 -31.13 2.54
N GLY A 212 -35.06 -30.82 2.13
CA GLY A 212 -34.71 -30.34 0.79
C GLY A 212 -35.13 -28.89 0.48
N LYS A 213 -35.48 -28.07 1.49
CA LYS A 213 -35.94 -26.68 1.31
C LYS A 213 -34.80 -25.70 1.04
N VAL A 214 -33.61 -25.95 1.58
CA VAL A 214 -32.40 -25.14 1.41
C VAL A 214 -31.35 -26.04 0.76
N SER A 215 -30.88 -25.67 -0.43
CA SER A 215 -29.81 -26.40 -1.12
C SER A 215 -28.52 -25.59 -1.09
N VAL A 216 -27.44 -26.24 -0.68
CA VAL A 216 -26.08 -25.68 -0.65
C VAL A 216 -25.12 -26.66 -1.35
N PRO A 217 -24.10 -26.18 -2.08
CA PRO A 217 -23.18 -27.06 -2.81
C PRO A 217 -22.27 -27.89 -1.88
N PHE A 218 -22.00 -27.40 -0.67
CA PHE A 218 -21.14 -28.04 0.32
C PHE A 218 -21.64 -27.74 1.73
N THR A 219 -21.39 -28.65 2.67
CA THR A 219 -21.62 -28.50 4.11
C THR A 219 -20.30 -28.60 4.91
N PRO A 220 -20.23 -28.06 6.13
CA PRO A 220 -21.17 -27.08 6.69
C PRO A 220 -21.16 -25.76 5.89
N ALA A 221 -22.29 -25.06 5.89
CA ALA A 221 -22.44 -23.76 5.24
C ALA A 221 -23.13 -22.75 6.16
N LEU A 222 -22.74 -21.48 6.05
CA LEU A 222 -23.43 -20.38 6.69
C LEU A 222 -24.02 -19.47 5.61
N ILE A 223 -25.34 -19.34 5.62
CA ILE A 223 -26.13 -18.58 4.65
C ILE A 223 -26.80 -17.43 5.41
N LEU A 224 -26.63 -16.21 4.91
CA LEU A 224 -27.41 -15.05 5.33
C LEU A 224 -28.80 -15.11 4.70
N VAL A 225 -29.84 -14.81 5.47
CA VAL A 225 -31.24 -14.83 5.04
C VAL A 225 -31.93 -13.56 5.48
N GLN A 226 -32.71 -12.93 4.60
CA GLN A 226 -33.58 -11.80 4.96
C GLN A 226 -35.05 -12.25 4.90
N PRO A 227 -35.71 -12.54 6.05
CA PRO A 227 -37.04 -13.18 6.04
C PRO A 227 -38.17 -12.35 5.41
N SER A 228 -38.00 -11.03 5.30
CA SER A 228 -38.97 -10.11 4.69
C SER A 228 -38.94 -10.09 3.15
N THR A 229 -37.81 -10.44 2.53
CA THR A 229 -37.64 -10.51 1.07
C THR A 229 -37.52 -11.94 0.54
N GLY A 230 -37.13 -12.88 1.40
CA GLY A 230 -36.72 -14.23 1.01
C GLY A 230 -35.32 -14.29 0.38
N GLU A 231 -34.56 -13.20 0.40
CA GLU A 231 -33.20 -13.16 -0.15
C GLU A 231 -32.25 -14.02 0.68
N MET A 232 -31.38 -14.77 0.00
CA MET A 232 -30.35 -15.61 0.62
C MET A 232 -28.98 -15.35 -0.01
N LYS A 233 -27.96 -15.11 0.81
CA LYS A 233 -26.57 -14.88 0.37
C LYS A 233 -25.61 -15.86 1.06
N PRO A 234 -24.80 -16.64 0.33
CA PRO A 234 -23.75 -17.46 0.94
C PRO A 234 -22.71 -16.58 1.66
N LEU A 235 -22.44 -16.87 2.93
CA LEU A 235 -21.49 -16.13 3.76
C LEU A 235 -20.19 -16.91 4.00
N ALA A 236 -20.30 -18.22 4.25
CA ALA A 236 -19.15 -19.12 4.39
C ALA A 236 -19.50 -20.57 4.00
N TYR A 237 -18.48 -21.32 3.57
CA TYR A 237 -18.50 -22.77 3.40
C TYR A 237 -17.31 -23.38 4.15
N GLY A 238 -17.53 -24.52 4.80
CA GLY A 238 -16.53 -25.17 5.64
C GLY A 238 -16.24 -24.40 6.94
N TRP A 239 -15.04 -24.61 7.49
CA TRP A 239 -14.62 -24.01 8.76
C TRP A 239 -14.26 -22.52 8.62
N ILE A 240 -14.66 -21.71 9.60
CA ILE A 240 -14.36 -20.27 9.64
C ILE A 240 -14.18 -19.77 11.09
N SER A 241 -13.26 -18.83 11.32
CA SER A 241 -13.13 -18.17 12.63
C SER A 241 -14.14 -17.03 12.80
N GLN A 242 -14.41 -16.59 14.04
CA GLN A 242 -15.31 -15.45 14.26
C GLN A 242 -14.77 -14.15 13.63
N ASN A 243 -13.45 -13.94 13.62
CA ASN A 243 -12.84 -12.74 13.03
C ASN A 243 -12.93 -12.78 11.49
N ASP A 244 -12.69 -13.94 10.87
CA ASP A 244 -12.89 -14.10 9.43
C ASP A 244 -14.35 -13.90 9.04
N LEU A 245 -15.28 -14.35 9.90
CA LEU A 245 -16.72 -14.18 9.72
C LEU A 245 -17.14 -12.70 9.75
N ILE A 246 -16.58 -11.87 10.65
CA ILE A 246 -16.72 -10.40 10.63
C ILE A 246 -16.26 -9.84 9.28
N GLY A 247 -15.13 -10.33 8.74
CA GLY A 247 -14.66 -9.99 7.39
C GLY A 247 -15.61 -10.41 6.27
N ARG A 248 -16.21 -11.61 6.35
CA ARG A 248 -17.22 -12.07 5.37
C ARG A 248 -18.46 -11.19 5.38
N PHE A 249 -18.92 -10.76 6.56
CA PHE A 249 -20.05 -9.84 6.70
C PHE A 249 -19.81 -8.54 5.95
N TYR A 250 -18.66 -7.90 6.21
CA TYR A 250 -18.27 -6.67 5.53
C TYR A 250 -18.25 -6.86 4.00
N ASN A 251 -17.61 -7.93 3.52
CA ASN A 251 -17.54 -8.21 2.09
C ASN A 251 -18.91 -8.47 1.45
N VAL A 252 -19.84 -9.15 2.13
CA VAL A 252 -21.20 -9.36 1.59
C VAL A 252 -22.03 -8.07 1.64
N ALA A 253 -21.81 -7.20 2.63
CA ALA A 253 -22.44 -5.89 2.71
C ALA A 253 -21.94 -4.92 1.61
N THR A 254 -20.65 -4.97 1.25
CA THR A 254 -20.07 -4.17 0.14
C THR A 254 -20.20 -4.84 -1.23
N ASN A 255 -20.88 -5.99 -1.35
CA ASN A 255 -20.93 -6.82 -2.56
C ASN A 255 -19.54 -7.18 -3.14
N PHE A 256 -18.54 -7.34 -2.26
CA PHE A 256 -17.14 -7.65 -2.55
C PHE A 256 -16.36 -6.54 -3.28
N GLU A 257 -16.88 -5.31 -3.31
CA GLU A 257 -16.09 -4.15 -3.75
C GLU A 257 -14.84 -3.97 -2.88
N PRO A 258 -13.70 -3.49 -3.46
CA PRO A 258 -12.53 -3.11 -2.69
C PRO A 258 -12.87 -2.10 -1.59
N SER A 259 -12.28 -2.26 -0.41
CA SER A 259 -12.59 -1.37 0.70
C SER A 259 -11.90 -0.02 0.55
N ASP A 260 -12.71 1.04 0.44
CA ASP A 260 -12.30 2.43 0.64
C ASP A 260 -11.84 2.62 2.10
N PHE A 261 -10.57 2.36 2.40
CA PHE A 261 -10.02 2.42 3.76
C PHE A 261 -9.59 3.81 4.21
#